data_AF-A0A2W4JEP4-F1
#
_entry.id   AF-A0A2W4JEP4-F1
#
_cell.length_a   1.000
_cell.length_b   1.000
_cell.length_c   1.000
_cell.angle_alpha   90.00
_cell.angle_beta   90.00
_cell.angle_gamma   90.00
#
_symmetry.space_group_name_H-M   'P 1'
#
loop_
_entity.id
_entity.type
_entity.pdbx_description
1 polymer ?
#
loop_
_entity_poly.entity_id
_entity_poly.type
_entity_poly.pdbx_seq_one_letter_code
_entity_poly.pdbx_strand_id
1 'polypeptide(L)'
;MVAVMEPWITVAEKLGYKVLAEAHYYGAEIANDAIDAETFTKINRAVARGVDKIHEDIRPYLRYFIEQAAPIAELEPGDFKLGRLRYIHPGPYPQDHFDRTVAWVASWGLIDSDNEFEALVDNTKILQEA
;
A
#
# COMPACT_ATOMS: atom_id res chain seq x y z
N MET A 1 8.13 21.78 -6.43
CA MET A 1 7.22 20.65 -6.62
C MET A 1 7.48 19.68 -5.49
N VAL A 2 6.43 19.13 -4.86
CA VAL A 2 6.55 18.14 -3.79
C VAL A 2 5.80 16.88 -4.20
N ALA A 3 6.27 15.71 -3.73
CA ALA A 3 5.56 14.45 -3.87
C ALA A 3 5.01 14.06 -2.51
N VAL A 4 3.71 13.77 -2.44
CA VAL A 4 3.01 13.43 -1.19
C VAL A 4 1.98 12.33 -1.46
N MET A 5 1.54 11.65 -0.40
CA MET A 5 0.49 10.64 -0.43
C MET A 5 -0.73 11.14 0.37
N GLU A 6 -1.86 10.44 0.31
CA GLU A 6 -2.99 10.74 1.19
C GLU A 6 -2.55 10.65 2.68
N PRO A 7 -3.05 11.55 3.56
CA PRO A 7 -4.11 12.55 3.32
C PRO A 7 -3.61 13.88 2.72
N TRP A 8 -2.30 14.02 2.51
CA TRP A 8 -1.67 15.29 2.16
C TRP A 8 -2.00 15.76 0.75
N ILE A 9 -2.36 14.85 -0.16
CA ILE A 9 -2.92 15.20 -1.47
C ILE A 9 -4.24 15.95 -1.26
N THR A 10 -5.16 15.40 -0.46
CA THR A 10 -6.44 16.03 -0.14
C THR A 10 -6.24 17.38 0.58
N VAL A 11 -5.30 17.47 1.52
CA VAL A 11 -4.92 18.74 2.16
C VAL A 11 -4.46 19.77 1.12
N ALA A 12 -3.56 19.39 0.22
CA ALA A 12 -3.03 20.31 -0.80
C ALA A 12 -4.14 20.81 -1.74
N GLU A 13 -5.05 19.94 -2.18
CA GLU A 13 -6.18 20.34 -3.02
C GLU A 13 -7.13 21.30 -2.28
N LYS A 14 -7.41 21.04 -1.00
CA LYS A 14 -8.24 21.93 -0.17
C LYS A 14 -7.61 23.32 -0.01
N LEU A 15 -6.27 23.39 0.05
CA LEU A 15 -5.51 24.64 0.08
C LEU A 15 -5.37 25.31 -1.31
N GLY A 16 -5.99 24.76 -2.36
CA GLY A 16 -6.03 25.35 -3.70
C GLY A 16 -4.89 24.93 -4.63
N TYR A 17 -4.00 24.02 -4.20
CA TYR A 17 -2.93 23.49 -5.05
C TYR A 17 -3.50 22.53 -6.11
N LYS A 18 -2.68 22.26 -7.14
CA LYS A 18 -3.03 21.41 -8.27
C LYS A 18 -2.14 20.19 -8.33
N VAL A 19 -2.77 19.04 -8.59
CA VAL A 19 -2.08 17.80 -8.84
C VAL A 19 -1.57 17.80 -10.28
N LEU A 20 -0.27 17.58 -10.46
CA LEU A 20 0.38 17.53 -11.78
C LEU A 20 0.42 16.11 -12.34
N ALA A 21 0.62 15.12 -11.48
CA ALA A 21 0.65 13.70 -11.81
C ALA A 21 0.22 12.88 -10.58
N GLU A 22 -0.45 11.75 -10.83
CA GLU A 22 -0.83 10.77 -9.81
C GLU A 22 -0.31 9.40 -10.25
N ALA A 23 0.17 8.61 -9.28
CA ALA A 23 0.55 7.23 -9.46
C ALA A 23 0.04 6.42 -8.27
N HIS A 24 -0.12 5.11 -8.46
CA HIS A 24 -0.49 4.20 -7.39
C HIS A 24 0.75 3.49 -6.87
N TYR A 25 0.84 3.36 -5.54
CA TYR A 25 1.83 2.52 -4.89
C TYR A 25 1.35 1.07 -4.88
N TYR A 26 2.26 0.14 -5.16
CA TYR A 26 2.03 -1.29 -4.99
C TYR A 26 2.79 -1.74 -3.76
N GLY A 27 2.06 -2.15 -2.72
CA GLY A 27 2.64 -2.62 -1.47
C GLY A 27 2.99 -4.10 -1.52
N ALA A 28 4.02 -4.48 -0.77
CA ALA A 28 4.31 -5.86 -0.40
C ALA A 28 4.24 -5.99 1.12
N GLU A 29 3.79 -7.14 1.61
CA GLU A 29 3.85 -7.48 3.02
C GLU A 29 5.18 -8.18 3.31
N ILE A 30 5.81 -7.81 4.43
CA ILE A 30 7.09 -8.37 4.86
C ILE A 30 6.87 -9.01 6.23
N ALA A 31 7.25 -10.29 6.33
CA ALA A 31 7.23 -11.05 7.57
C ALA A 31 8.64 -11.55 7.88
N ASN A 32 8.93 -11.76 9.17
CA ASN A 32 10.16 -12.42 9.58
C ASN A 32 9.96 -13.95 9.66
N ASP A 33 11.06 -14.69 9.71
CA ASP A 33 11.04 -16.16 9.78
C ASP A 33 10.46 -16.72 11.09
N ALA A 34 10.25 -15.88 12.11
CA ALA A 34 9.65 -16.30 13.37
C ALA A 34 8.12 -16.40 13.29
N ILE A 35 7.48 -15.84 12.25
CA ILE A 35 6.04 -16.01 12.03
C ILE A 35 5.80 -17.35 11.33
N ASP A 36 5.14 -18.26 12.04
CA ASP A 36 4.73 -19.54 11.48
C ASP A 36 3.62 -19.37 10.43
N ALA A 37 3.46 -20.38 9.57
CA ALA A 37 2.52 -20.35 8.46
C ALA A 37 1.05 -20.19 8.92
N GLU A 38 0.65 -20.81 10.04
CA GLU A 38 -0.72 -20.73 10.55
C GLU A 38 -1.05 -19.30 11.00
N THR A 39 -0.12 -18.66 11.71
CA THR A 39 -0.22 -17.27 12.13
C THR A 39 -0.28 -16.34 10.92
N PHE A 40 0.57 -16.57 9.91
CA PHE A 40 0.58 -15.78 8.69
C PHE A 40 -0.74 -15.90 7.90
N THR A 41 -1.30 -17.10 7.77
CA THR A 41 -2.63 -17.33 7.16
C THR A 41 -3.73 -16.58 7.91
N LYS A 42 -3.71 -16.57 9.25
CA LYS A 42 -4.69 -15.81 10.06
C LYS A 42 -4.58 -14.31 9.81
N ILE A 43 -3.36 -13.78 9.67
CA ILE A 43 -3.10 -12.37 9.32
C ILE A 43 -3.68 -12.07 7.94
N ASN A 44 -3.32 -12.85 6.91
CA ASN A 44 -3.82 -12.67 5.55
C ASN A 44 -5.36 -12.69 5.48
N ARG A 45 -6.00 -13.62 6.20
CA ARG A 45 -7.47 -13.67 6.29
C ARG A 45 -8.04 -12.42 6.96
N ALA A 46 -7.37 -11.85 7.96
CA ALA A 46 -7.79 -10.61 8.59
C ALA A 46 -7.63 -9.41 7.65
N VAL A 47 -6.53 -9.34 6.89
CA VAL A 47 -6.29 -8.32 5.87
C VAL A 47 -7.35 -8.40 4.77
N ALA A 48 -7.61 -9.60 4.23
CA ALA A 48 -8.63 -9.82 3.21
C ALA A 48 -10.02 -9.32 3.65
N ARG A 49 -10.46 -9.65 4.88
CA ARG A 49 -11.71 -9.10 5.44
C ARG A 49 -11.68 -7.58 5.60
N GLY A 50 -10.51 -6.99 5.85
CA GLY A 50 -10.33 -5.55 5.88
C GLY A 50 -10.54 -4.92 4.50
N VAL A 51 -9.97 -5.54 3.46
CA VAL A 51 -10.17 -5.15 2.06
C VAL A 51 -11.65 -5.24 1.68
N ASP A 52 -12.32 -6.35 2.02
CA ASP A 52 -13.76 -6.53 1.75
C ASP A 52 -14.59 -5.39 2.37
N LYS A 53 -14.36 -5.08 3.65
CA LYS A 53 -15.07 -3.98 4.33
C LYS A 53 -14.80 -2.61 3.70
N ILE A 54 -13.57 -2.36 3.26
CA ILE A 54 -13.21 -1.12 2.56
C ILE A 54 -13.93 -1.04 1.21
N HIS A 55 -14.07 -2.16 0.50
CA HIS A 55 -14.80 -2.24 -0.76
C HIS A 55 -16.31 -2.07 -0.58
N GLU A 56 -16.88 -2.52 0.55
CA GLU A 56 -18.29 -2.29 0.90
C GLU A 56 -18.59 -0.80 1.08
N ASP A 57 -17.85 -0.12 1.97
CA ASP A 57 -17.87 1.34 2.11
C ASP A 57 -16.58 1.84 2.78
N ILE A 58 -15.79 2.62 2.05
CA ILE A 58 -14.55 3.20 2.58
C ILE A 58 -14.79 4.38 3.53
N ARG A 59 -15.96 5.05 3.44
CA ARG A 59 -16.22 6.33 4.16
C ARG A 59 -16.03 6.25 5.67
N PRO A 60 -16.43 5.18 6.38
CA PRO A 60 -16.20 5.06 7.83
C PRO A 60 -14.72 5.09 8.22
N TYR A 61 -13.83 4.72 7.29
CA TYR A 61 -12.38 4.63 7.51
C TYR A 61 -11.64 5.93 7.20
N LEU A 62 -12.27 6.89 6.51
CA LEU A 62 -11.67 8.20 6.21
C LEU A 62 -11.32 9.00 7.47
N ARG A 63 -11.94 8.68 8.61
CA ARG A 63 -11.61 9.26 9.91
C ARG A 63 -10.12 9.14 10.26
N TYR A 64 -9.44 8.06 9.83
CA TYR A 64 -8.02 7.87 10.10
C TYR A 64 -7.17 8.91 9.35
N PHE A 65 -7.54 9.22 8.11
CA PHE A 65 -6.90 10.27 7.32
C PHE A 65 -7.21 11.67 7.86
N ILE A 66 -8.45 11.90 8.28
CA ILE A 66 -8.88 13.19 8.87
C ILE A 66 -8.12 13.46 10.16
N GLU A 67 -8.02 12.47 11.06
CA GLU A 67 -7.28 12.58 12.31
C GLU A 67 -5.80 12.90 12.07
N GLN A 68 -5.17 12.24 11.10
CA GLN A 68 -3.77 12.49 10.72
C GLN A 68 -3.56 13.91 10.18
N ALA A 69 -4.52 14.44 9.42
CA ALA A 69 -4.44 15.78 8.81
C ALA A 69 -4.85 16.92 9.74
N ALA A 70 -5.57 16.62 10.84
CA ALA A 70 -6.15 17.60 11.75
C ALA A 70 -5.19 18.72 12.22
N PRO A 71 -3.88 18.48 12.47
CA PRO A 71 -2.96 19.55 12.83
C PRO A 71 -2.73 20.61 11.74
N ILE A 72 -3.06 20.30 10.48
CA ILE A 72 -2.72 21.11 9.29
C ILE A 72 -3.97 21.63 8.59
N ALA A 73 -5.01 20.82 8.48
CA ALA A 73 -6.27 21.21 7.84
C ALA A 73 -7.45 20.42 8.43
N GLU A 74 -8.59 21.08 8.55
CA GLU A 74 -9.86 20.43 8.84
C GLU A 74 -10.37 19.77 7.57
N LEU A 75 -10.39 18.44 7.54
CA LEU A 75 -10.89 17.65 6.41
C LEU A 75 -12.25 17.03 6.74
N GLU A 76 -13.12 16.95 5.73
CA GLU A 76 -14.39 16.24 5.79
C GLU A 76 -14.36 15.04 4.83
N PRO A 77 -15.19 14.00 5.05
CA PRO A 77 -15.28 12.85 4.14
C PRO A 77 -15.48 13.23 2.66
N GLY A 78 -16.18 14.35 2.39
CA GLY A 78 -16.43 14.86 1.03
C GLY A 78 -15.21 15.46 0.33
N ASP A 79 -14.13 15.77 1.05
CA ASP A 79 -12.89 16.30 0.46
C ASP A 79 -12.11 15.21 -0.30
N PHE A 80 -12.31 13.93 0.05
CA PHE A 80 -11.54 12.81 -0.49
C PHE A 80 -12.07 12.35 -1.85
N LYS A 81 -11.16 12.21 -2.82
CA LYS A 81 -11.45 11.52 -4.09
C LYS A 81 -11.28 10.01 -3.90
N LEU A 82 -12.37 9.32 -3.56
CA LEU A 82 -12.34 7.89 -3.18
C LEU A 82 -11.66 6.98 -4.21
N GLY A 83 -11.68 7.32 -5.51
CA GLY A 83 -11.03 6.54 -6.57
C GLY A 83 -9.49 6.44 -6.47
N ARG A 84 -8.85 7.27 -5.63
CA ARG A 84 -7.41 7.17 -5.30
C ARG A 84 -7.10 6.08 -4.28
N LEU A 85 -8.07 5.78 -3.42
CA LEU A 85 -7.91 4.86 -2.30
C LEU A 85 -8.21 3.44 -2.80
N ARG A 86 -7.16 2.75 -3.26
CA ARG A 86 -7.26 1.41 -3.85
C ARG A 86 -6.58 0.39 -2.96
N TYR A 87 -7.34 -0.63 -2.61
CA TYR A 87 -6.88 -1.77 -1.82
C TYR A 87 -7.21 -3.03 -2.60
N ILE A 88 -6.26 -3.96 -2.65
CA ILE A 88 -6.41 -5.26 -3.30
C ILE A 88 -6.21 -6.35 -2.25
N HIS A 89 -6.84 -7.51 -2.48
CA HIS A 89 -6.61 -8.67 -1.64
C HIS A 89 -5.13 -9.08 -1.68
N PRO A 90 -4.59 -9.62 -0.57
CA PRO A 90 -3.27 -10.23 -0.57
C PRO A 90 -3.17 -11.29 -1.67
N GLY A 91 -2.05 -11.31 -2.37
CA GLY A 91 -1.80 -12.21 -3.48
C GLY A 91 -0.30 -12.40 -3.71
N PRO A 92 0.07 -13.38 -4.54
CA PRO A 92 1.47 -13.65 -4.82
C PRO A 92 2.15 -12.41 -5.41
N TYR A 93 3.38 -12.14 -4.97
CA TYR A 93 4.17 -11.05 -5.52
C TYR A 93 4.75 -11.46 -6.88
N PRO A 94 4.47 -10.73 -7.98
CA PRO A 94 4.97 -11.12 -9.31
C PRO A 94 6.47 -10.92 -9.46
N GLN A 95 7.17 -11.89 -10.05
CA GLN A 95 8.61 -11.82 -10.26
C GLN A 95 9.02 -10.67 -11.19
N ASP A 96 8.24 -10.37 -12.23
CA ASP A 96 8.50 -9.25 -13.14
C ASP A 96 8.44 -7.88 -12.43
N HIS A 97 7.58 -7.74 -11.42
CA HIS A 97 7.52 -6.54 -10.58
C HIS A 97 8.76 -6.41 -9.70
N PHE A 98 9.23 -7.53 -9.12
CA PHE A 98 10.47 -7.58 -8.35
C PHE A 98 11.66 -7.21 -9.23
N ASP A 99 11.83 -7.87 -10.38
CA ASP A 99 12.96 -7.67 -11.29
C ASP A 99 13.03 -6.21 -11.75
N ARG A 100 11.89 -5.62 -12.13
CA ARG A 100 11.81 -4.21 -12.51
C ARG A 100 12.23 -3.27 -11.37
N THR A 101 11.81 -3.59 -10.15
CA THR A 101 12.12 -2.78 -8.96
C THR A 101 13.61 -2.88 -8.62
N VAL A 102 14.16 -4.10 -8.55
CA VAL A 102 15.59 -4.33 -8.29
C VAL A 102 16.44 -3.65 -9.35
N ALA A 103 16.14 -3.85 -10.64
CA ALA A 103 16.88 -3.21 -11.73
C ALA A 103 16.84 -1.67 -11.64
N TRP A 104 15.67 -1.09 -11.32
CA TRP A 104 15.55 0.35 -11.15
C TRP A 104 16.38 0.83 -9.96
N VAL A 105 16.20 0.26 -8.76
CA VAL A 105 16.92 0.68 -7.55
C VAL A 105 18.44 0.49 -7.68
N ALA A 106 18.89 -0.62 -8.27
CA ALA A 106 20.30 -0.88 -8.55
C ALA A 106 20.89 0.12 -9.56
N SER A 107 20.11 0.57 -10.57
CA SER A 107 20.56 1.59 -11.52
C SER A 107 20.88 2.94 -10.87
N TRP A 108 20.30 3.21 -9.69
CA TRP A 108 20.63 4.38 -8.86
C TRP A 108 21.79 4.15 -7.89
N GLY A 109 22.38 2.94 -7.86
CA GLY A 109 23.46 2.58 -6.93
C GLY A 109 23.01 2.47 -5.47
N LEU A 110 21.71 2.21 -5.23
CA LEU A 110 21.14 2.11 -3.88
C LEU A 110 21.24 0.70 -3.28
N ILE A 111 21.33 -0.32 -4.13
CA ILE A 111 21.51 -1.72 -3.76
C ILE A 111 22.42 -2.41 -4.79
N ASP A 112 22.98 -3.55 -4.41
CA ASP A 112 23.66 -4.45 -5.34
C ASP A 112 22.65 -5.15 -6.26
N SER A 113 23.08 -5.49 -7.48
CA SER A 113 22.20 -6.09 -8.49
C SER A 113 21.98 -7.60 -8.33
N ASP A 114 22.57 -8.22 -7.31
CA ASP A 114 22.62 -9.67 -7.08
C ASP A 114 21.47 -10.21 -6.20
N ASN A 115 20.39 -9.44 -6.05
CA ASN A 115 19.21 -9.87 -5.32
C ASN A 115 18.37 -10.85 -6.16
N GLU A 116 18.24 -12.09 -5.70
CA GLU A 116 17.41 -13.12 -6.33
C GLU A 116 15.99 -13.13 -5.76
N PHE A 117 15.00 -13.34 -6.62
CA PHE A 117 13.58 -13.32 -6.24
C PHE A 117 13.27 -14.38 -5.18
N GLU A 118 13.74 -15.60 -5.38
CA GLU A 118 13.51 -16.77 -4.53
C GLU A 118 14.18 -16.64 -3.15
N ALA A 119 15.19 -15.78 -3.02
CA ALA A 119 15.85 -15.51 -1.75
C ALA A 119 15.03 -14.57 -0.85
N LEU A 120 14.17 -13.74 -1.43
CA LEU A 120 13.45 -12.67 -0.73
C LEU A 120 11.93 -12.83 -0.74
N VAL A 121 11.39 -13.64 -1.66
CA VAL A 121 9.94 -13.76 -1.88
C VAL A 121 9.50 -15.21 -1.69
N ASP A 122 8.66 -15.43 -0.68
CA ASP A 122 8.00 -16.71 -0.45
C ASP A 122 6.50 -16.61 -0.75
N ASN A 123 6.14 -16.92 -1.99
CA ASN A 123 4.74 -16.96 -2.43
C ASN A 123 3.98 -18.20 -1.96
N THR A 124 4.65 -19.21 -1.37
CA THR A 124 3.98 -20.45 -0.95
C THR A 124 3.12 -20.25 0.29
N LYS A 125 3.49 -19.29 1.14
CA LYS A 125 2.79 -18.96 2.39
C LYS A 125 1.46 -18.22 2.19
N ILE A 126 1.19 -17.70 0.99
CA ILE A 126 -0.07 -17.00 0.66
C ILE A 126 -1.15 -17.99 0.18
N LEU A 127 -0.76 -19.15 -0.35
CA LEU A 127 -1.66 -20.12 -0.99
C LEU A 127 -2.29 -21.15 -0.03
N GLN A 128 -1.99 -21.09 1.27
CA GLN A 128 -2.62 -21.97 2.25
C GLN A 128 -4.02 -21.45 2.63
N GLU A 129 -4.99 -21.80 1.78
CA GLU A 129 -6.45 -21.67 1.91
C GLU A 129 -6.92 -20.53 2.83
N ALA A 130 -7.05 -19.34 2.23
CA ALA A 130 -7.78 -18.21 2.80
C ALA A 130 -9.24 -18.58 3.13
#